data_AF-A0A934SCA9-F1
#
_entry.id   AF-A0A934SCA9-F1
#
_cell.length_a   1.000
_cell.length_b   1.000
_cell.length_c   1.000
_cell.angle_alpha   90.00
_cell.angle_beta   90.00
_cell.angle_gamma   90.00
#
_symmetry.space_group_name_H-M   'P 1'
#
loop_
_entity.id
_entity.type
_entity.pdbx_description
1 polymer ?
#
loop_
_entity_poly.entity_id
_entity_poly.type
_entity_poly.pdbx_seq_one_letter_code
_entity_poly.pdbx_strand_id
1 'polypeptide(L)'
;MNRTAFQLLAGFILVGAAHAAELKEIAEKFVSASVAGDSTKLDEVYLDSPTRERADAAFAEALPQIKAGKLKVAHVDKELVIGDLGVTLMRIDFEGHPVANFKPIICVRTDAGWRLFPWASQSDLKVLMDQRTPDEQIHLRLFNTWANLVEEQIEKEAE
;
A
#
# COMPACT_ATOMS: atom_id res chain seq x y z
N MET A 1 17.24 35.84 -8.13
CA MET A 1 17.03 34.92 -6.99
C MET A 1 16.12 33.71 -7.33
N ASN A 2 15.93 33.31 -8.60
CA ASN A 2 14.89 32.33 -8.96
C ASN A 2 15.39 30.94 -9.41
N ARG A 3 16.70 30.72 -9.57
CA ARG A 3 17.21 29.43 -10.07
C ARG A 3 17.32 28.35 -8.98
N THR A 4 17.69 28.72 -7.77
CA THR A 4 17.84 27.78 -6.64
C THR A 4 16.50 27.23 -6.15
N ALA A 5 15.45 28.06 -6.09
CA ALA A 5 14.11 27.61 -5.71
C ALA A 5 13.49 26.67 -6.75
N PHE A 6 13.69 26.93 -8.05
CA PHE A 6 13.21 26.06 -9.13
C PHE A 6 13.94 24.70 -9.16
N GLN A 7 15.24 24.67 -8.87
CA GLN A 7 16.01 23.43 -8.82
C GLN A 7 15.64 22.56 -7.60
N LEU A 8 15.38 23.18 -6.45
CA LEU A 8 14.87 22.49 -5.27
C LEU A 8 13.48 21.90 -5.53
N LEU A 9 12.55 22.69 -6.09
CA LEU A 9 11.20 22.21 -6.40
C LEU A 9 11.21 21.05 -7.42
N ALA A 10 12.04 21.16 -8.47
CA ALA A 10 12.21 20.09 -9.46
C ALA A 10 12.83 18.83 -8.84
N GLY A 11 13.81 18.97 -7.95
CA GLY A 11 14.42 17.85 -7.22
C GLY A 11 13.42 17.11 -6.32
N PHE A 12 12.58 17.85 -5.57
CA PHE A 12 11.53 17.25 -4.74
C PHE A 12 10.47 16.51 -5.57
N ILE A 13 10.09 17.06 -6.73
CA ILE A 13 9.10 16.42 -7.63
C ILE A 13 9.68 15.14 -8.26
N LEU A 14 10.94 15.17 -8.71
CA LEU A 14 11.62 14.00 -9.30
C LEU A 14 11.81 12.87 -8.28
N VAL A 15 12.20 13.20 -7.05
CA VAL A 15 12.37 12.23 -5.96
C VAL A 15 11.02 11.63 -5.54
N GLY A 16 9.97 12.44 -5.45
CA GLY A 16 8.62 11.95 -5.16
C GLY A 16 8.07 10.98 -6.22
N ALA A 17 8.27 11.28 -7.50
CA ALA A 17 7.84 10.41 -8.60
C ALA A 17 8.62 9.08 -8.64
N ALA A 18 9.93 9.12 -8.37
CA ALA A 18 10.74 7.91 -8.28
C ALA A 18 10.29 7.02 -7.11
N HIS A 19 10.03 7.61 -5.93
CA HIS A 19 9.56 6.84 -4.77
C HIS A 19 8.17 6.24 -4.98
N ALA A 20 7.26 6.95 -5.66
CA ALA A 20 5.96 6.40 -6.01
C ALA A 20 6.08 5.22 -6.99
N ALA A 21 6.98 5.30 -7.98
CA ALA A 21 7.24 4.20 -8.90
C ALA A 21 7.85 2.97 -8.19
N GLU A 22 8.81 3.17 -7.28
CA GLU A 22 9.35 2.07 -6.46
C GLU A 22 8.28 1.45 -5.56
N LEU A 23 7.39 2.28 -5.00
CA LEU A 23 6.28 1.85 -4.16
C LEU A 23 5.26 1.02 -4.95
N LYS A 24 4.93 1.45 -6.17
CA LYS A 24 4.10 0.67 -7.10
C LYS A 24 4.72 -0.69 -7.39
N GLU A 25 6.01 -0.73 -7.72
CA GLU A 25 6.69 -1.98 -8.06
C GLU A 25 6.64 -3.00 -6.91
N ILE A 26 6.85 -2.57 -5.67
CA ILE A 26 6.75 -3.48 -4.52
C ILE A 26 5.31 -3.91 -4.24
N ALA A 27 4.32 -3.05 -4.46
CA ALA A 27 2.91 -3.38 -4.30
C ALA A 27 2.44 -4.40 -5.36
N GLU A 28 2.92 -4.30 -6.59
CA GLU A 28 2.68 -5.28 -7.65
C GLU A 28 3.33 -6.63 -7.34
N LYS A 29 4.58 -6.63 -6.84
CA LYS A 29 5.26 -7.85 -6.37
C LYS A 29 4.47 -8.54 -5.26
N PHE A 30 3.95 -7.76 -4.32
CA PHE A 30 3.11 -8.25 -3.25
C PHE A 30 1.85 -8.94 -3.77
N VAL A 31 1.06 -8.26 -4.60
CA VAL A 31 -0.16 -8.85 -5.18
C VAL A 31 0.16 -10.10 -5.99
N SER A 32 1.22 -10.08 -6.79
CA SER A 32 1.65 -11.24 -7.58
C SER A 32 2.01 -12.44 -6.69
N ALA A 33 2.80 -12.22 -5.63
CA ALA A 33 3.19 -13.26 -4.69
C ALA A 33 1.99 -13.80 -3.90
N SER A 34 1.07 -12.93 -3.48
CA SER A 34 -0.17 -13.31 -2.80
C SER A 34 -1.08 -14.19 -3.66
N VAL A 35 -1.28 -13.82 -4.92
CA VAL A 35 -2.09 -14.60 -5.88
C VAL A 35 -1.43 -15.94 -6.22
N ALA A 36 -0.10 -15.98 -6.22
CA ALA A 36 0.66 -17.22 -6.43
C ALA A 36 0.70 -18.13 -5.18
N GLY A 37 0.45 -17.58 -3.98
CA GLY A 37 0.70 -18.27 -2.71
C GLY A 37 2.19 -18.49 -2.43
N ASP A 38 3.06 -17.59 -2.91
CA ASP A 38 4.52 -17.68 -2.80
C ASP A 38 4.99 -16.96 -1.52
N SER A 39 4.96 -17.67 -0.39
CA SER A 39 5.32 -17.10 0.92
C SER A 39 6.76 -16.59 0.98
N THR A 40 7.68 -17.20 0.24
CA THR A 40 9.07 -16.75 0.18
C THR A 40 9.18 -15.36 -0.45
N LYS A 41 8.45 -15.09 -1.53
CA LYS A 41 8.42 -13.74 -2.12
C LYS A 41 7.66 -12.74 -1.28
N LEU A 42 6.66 -13.18 -0.51
CA LEU A 42 5.96 -12.33 0.43
C LEU A 42 6.90 -11.82 1.54
N ASP A 43 7.79 -12.69 2.05
CA ASP A 43 8.81 -12.30 3.03
C ASP A 43 9.77 -11.21 2.52
N GLU A 44 10.01 -11.14 1.20
CA GLU A 44 10.88 -10.11 0.60
C GLU A 44 10.26 -8.70 0.64
N VAL A 45 8.93 -8.61 0.65
CA VAL A 45 8.20 -7.34 0.54
C VAL A 45 7.65 -6.84 1.87
N TYR A 46 7.51 -7.72 2.86
CA TYR A 46 6.96 -7.34 4.16
C TYR A 46 7.90 -6.52 5.03
N LEU A 47 7.31 -5.57 5.75
CA LEU A 47 7.91 -4.98 6.93
C LEU A 47 7.84 -6.01 8.06
N ASP A 48 8.98 -6.24 8.72
CA ASP A 48 9.05 -7.15 9.86
C ASP A 48 8.10 -6.70 10.98
N SER A 49 6.96 -7.39 11.09
CA SER A 49 5.88 -7.02 11.98
C SER A 49 4.83 -8.12 12.13
N PRO A 50 4.00 -8.08 13.19
CA PRO A 50 2.91 -9.04 13.39
C PRO A 50 1.83 -9.00 12.30
N THR A 51 1.79 -7.96 11.45
CA THR A 51 0.75 -7.86 10.42
C THR A 51 0.98 -8.82 9.25
N ARG A 52 2.23 -9.28 9.04
CA ARG A 52 2.58 -10.33 8.08
C ARG A 52 1.72 -11.58 8.26
N GLU A 53 1.71 -12.13 9.46
CA GLU A 53 1.01 -13.41 9.73
C GLU A 53 -0.49 -13.30 9.46
N ARG A 54 -1.09 -12.14 9.75
CA ARG A 54 -2.51 -11.89 9.43
C ARG A 54 -2.75 -11.77 7.93
N ALA A 55 -1.86 -11.11 7.20
CA ALA A 55 -1.94 -11.02 5.76
C ALA A 55 -1.82 -12.40 5.10
N ASP A 56 -0.84 -13.20 5.54
CA ASP A 56 -0.61 -14.56 5.03
C ASP A 56 -1.81 -15.46 5.30
N ALA A 57 -2.39 -15.39 6.51
CA ALA A 57 -3.59 -16.14 6.85
C ALA A 57 -4.79 -15.74 5.96
N ALA A 58 -5.00 -14.44 5.76
CA ALA A 58 -6.07 -13.93 4.90
C ALA A 58 -5.91 -14.39 3.45
N PHE A 59 -4.68 -14.38 2.92
CA PHE A 59 -4.42 -14.86 1.57
C PHE A 59 -4.51 -16.38 1.45
N ALA A 60 -4.05 -17.14 2.44
CA ALA A 60 -4.20 -18.58 2.46
C ALA A 60 -5.68 -19.00 2.41
N GLU A 61 -6.56 -18.28 3.11
CA GLU A 61 -8.01 -18.48 3.05
C GLU A 61 -8.61 -18.05 1.70
N ALA A 62 -8.12 -16.96 1.11
CA ALA A 62 -8.60 -16.46 -0.18
C ALA A 62 -8.09 -17.27 -1.39
N LEU A 63 -6.94 -17.93 -1.29
CA LEU A 63 -6.24 -18.58 -2.41
C LEU A 63 -7.08 -19.60 -3.19
N PRO A 64 -7.90 -20.46 -2.56
CA PRO A 64 -8.81 -21.35 -3.30
C PRO A 64 -9.83 -20.59 -4.14
N GLN A 65 -10.35 -19.46 -3.65
CA GLN A 65 -11.33 -18.63 -4.38
C GLN A 65 -10.65 -17.88 -5.53
N ILE A 66 -9.41 -17.42 -5.33
CA ILE A 66 -8.57 -16.81 -6.37
C ILE A 66 -8.33 -17.81 -7.51
N LYS A 67 -7.89 -19.03 -7.16
CA LYS A 67 -7.62 -20.10 -8.14
C LYS A 67 -8.89 -20.55 -8.89
N ALA A 68 -10.05 -20.46 -8.23
CA ALA A 68 -11.34 -20.74 -8.85
C ALA A 68 -11.89 -19.58 -9.70
N GLY A 69 -11.19 -18.43 -9.77
CA GLY A 69 -11.63 -17.23 -10.49
C GLY A 69 -12.78 -16.46 -9.82
N LYS A 70 -13.20 -16.88 -8.62
CA LYS A 70 -14.30 -16.28 -7.85
C LYS A 70 -13.90 -15.02 -7.10
N LEU A 71 -12.59 -14.84 -6.89
CA LEU A 71 -12.01 -13.69 -6.23
C LEU A 71 -10.86 -13.18 -7.10
N LYS A 72 -10.84 -11.89 -7.41
CA LYS A 72 -9.74 -11.24 -8.12
C LYS A 72 -9.09 -10.22 -7.19
N VAL A 73 -7.77 -10.22 -7.18
CA VAL A 73 -6.96 -9.26 -6.41
C VAL A 73 -6.10 -8.49 -7.39
N ALA A 74 -6.08 -7.17 -7.26
CA ALA A 74 -5.26 -6.29 -8.09
C ALA A 74 -4.69 -5.13 -7.26
N HIS A 75 -3.55 -4.61 -7.69
CA HIS A 75 -3.04 -3.34 -7.20
C HIS A 75 -3.79 -2.18 -7.89
N VAL A 76 -4.07 -1.11 -7.15
CA VAL A 76 -4.59 0.15 -7.71
C VAL A 76 -3.41 1.07 -7.96
N ASP A 77 -3.23 1.51 -9.20
CA ASP A 77 -2.14 2.40 -9.66
C ASP A 77 -2.32 3.85 -9.17
N LYS A 78 -2.38 4.00 -7.84
CA LYS A 78 -2.51 5.25 -7.11
C LYS A 78 -1.73 5.05 -5.82
N GLU A 79 -0.70 5.85 -5.62
CA GLU A 79 0.10 5.86 -4.39
C GLU A 79 0.21 7.28 -3.85
N LEU A 80 0.31 7.38 -2.53
CA LEU A 80 0.70 8.62 -1.87
C LEU A 80 1.98 8.37 -1.10
N VAL A 81 3.01 9.15 -1.39
CA VAL A 81 4.31 9.13 -0.71
C VAL A 81 4.53 10.46 -0.02
N ILE A 82 4.87 10.42 1.27
CA ILE A 82 5.27 11.59 2.05
C ILE A 82 6.49 11.23 2.90
N GLY A 83 7.66 11.71 2.50
CA GLY A 83 8.93 11.33 3.11
C GLY A 83 9.21 9.84 2.92
N ASP A 84 9.50 9.15 4.02
CA ASP A 84 9.79 7.70 4.07
C ASP A 84 8.54 6.85 4.36
N LEU A 85 7.37 7.45 4.24
CA LEU A 85 6.09 6.78 4.41
C LEU A 85 5.29 6.84 3.12
N GLY A 86 4.55 5.78 2.85
CA GLY A 86 3.62 5.73 1.74
C GLY A 86 2.37 4.92 2.05
N VAL A 87 1.39 5.06 1.18
CA VAL A 87 0.20 4.22 1.17
C VAL A 87 -0.14 3.86 -0.26
N THR A 88 -0.53 2.61 -0.46
CA THR A 88 -1.10 2.08 -1.70
C THR A 88 -2.43 1.39 -1.38
N LEU A 89 -3.17 1.03 -2.42
CA LEU A 89 -4.46 0.37 -2.36
C LEU A 89 -4.44 -0.94 -3.12
N MET A 90 -4.99 -1.96 -2.48
CA MET A 90 -5.29 -3.23 -3.12
C MET A 90 -6.81 -3.32 -3.33
N ARG A 91 -7.20 -3.65 -4.55
CA ARG A 91 -8.58 -3.93 -4.95
C ARG A 91 -8.86 -5.42 -4.86
N ILE A 92 -10.00 -5.77 -4.29
CA ILE A 92 -10.49 -7.13 -4.13
C ILE A 92 -11.91 -7.20 -4.72
N ASP A 93 -12.07 -7.90 -5.83
CA ASP A 93 -13.35 -8.12 -6.49
C ASP A 93 -13.85 -9.55 -6.21
N PHE A 94 -15.10 -9.67 -5.77
CA PHE A 94 -15.77 -10.96 -5.60
C PHE A 94 -16.75 -11.19 -6.74
N GLU A 95 -16.78 -12.41 -7.28
CA GLU A 95 -17.73 -12.79 -8.33
C GLU A 95 -19.18 -12.59 -7.85
N GLY A 96 -19.99 -11.90 -8.65
CA GLY A 96 -21.39 -11.63 -8.33
C GLY A 96 -21.61 -10.52 -7.31
N HIS A 97 -20.55 -9.88 -6.80
CA HIS A 97 -20.65 -8.70 -5.96
C HIS A 97 -20.44 -7.42 -6.80
N PRO A 98 -21.41 -6.48 -6.78
CA PRO A 98 -21.33 -5.28 -7.62
C PRO A 98 -20.30 -4.26 -7.13
N VAL A 99 -19.86 -4.37 -5.88
CA VAL A 99 -18.95 -3.42 -5.22
C VAL A 99 -17.60 -4.08 -4.97
N ALA A 100 -16.53 -3.42 -5.44
CA ALA A 100 -15.16 -3.81 -5.16
C ALA A 100 -14.78 -3.42 -3.73
N ASN A 101 -14.02 -4.26 -3.04
CA ASN A 101 -13.47 -3.90 -1.73
C ASN A 101 -12.05 -3.36 -1.89
N PHE A 102 -11.75 -2.25 -1.24
CA PHE A 102 -10.40 -1.68 -1.22
C PHE A 102 -9.74 -1.92 0.14
N LYS A 103 -8.44 -2.20 0.11
CA LYS A 103 -7.61 -2.38 1.30
C LYS A 103 -6.39 -1.47 1.21
N PRO A 104 -6.29 -0.45 2.08
CA PRO A 104 -5.07 0.35 2.16
C PRO A 104 -3.94 -0.49 2.73
N ILE A 105 -2.75 -0.28 2.18
CA ILE A 105 -1.51 -0.90 2.64
C ILE A 105 -0.54 0.23 2.97
N ILE A 106 -0.19 0.33 4.25
CA ILE A 106 0.82 1.28 4.70
C ILE A 106 2.19 0.76 4.30
N CYS A 107 3.06 1.66 3.89
CA CYS A 107 4.36 1.36 3.33
C CYS A 107 5.40 2.21 4.03
N VAL A 108 6.53 1.59 4.37
CA VAL A 108 7.62 2.21 5.11
C VAL A 108 8.89 2.03 4.30
N ARG A 109 9.64 3.12 4.10
CA ARG A 109 10.94 3.05 3.47
C ARG A 109 11.99 2.65 4.49
N THR A 110 12.82 1.70 4.09
CA THR A 110 13.94 1.17 4.85
C THR A 110 15.22 1.27 4.03
N ASP A 111 16.37 0.94 4.61
CA ASP A 111 17.64 0.87 3.88
C ASP A 111 17.60 -0.15 2.73
N ALA A 112 16.71 -1.15 2.81
CA ALA A 112 16.49 -2.16 1.77
C ALA A 112 15.38 -1.77 0.77
N GLY A 113 14.94 -0.51 0.77
CA GLY A 113 13.84 0.01 -0.04
C GLY A 113 12.50 0.00 0.70
N TRP A 114 11.41 0.15 -0.04
CA TRP A 114 10.06 0.07 0.52
C TRP A 114 9.80 -1.29 1.15
N ARG A 115 8.96 -1.31 2.19
CA ARG A 115 8.41 -2.49 2.84
C ARG A 115 6.96 -2.26 3.23
N LEU A 116 6.15 -3.31 3.09
CA LEU A 116 4.71 -3.25 3.23
C LEU A 116 4.28 -3.64 4.65
N PHE A 117 3.36 -2.88 5.22
CA PHE A 117 2.70 -3.11 6.51
C PHE A 117 1.19 -3.32 6.28
N PRO A 118 0.82 -4.48 5.72
CA PRO A 118 -0.54 -4.71 5.23
C PRO A 118 -1.44 -5.24 6.36
N TRP A 119 -2.77 -5.20 6.21
CA TRP A 119 -3.73 -5.62 7.26
C TRP A 119 -3.48 -4.97 8.64
N ALA A 120 -2.95 -3.75 8.67
CA ALA A 120 -2.74 -3.03 9.92
C ALA A 120 -4.08 -2.70 10.59
N SER A 121 -4.26 -3.16 11.82
CA SER A 121 -5.35 -2.69 12.69
C SER A 121 -5.03 -1.30 13.26
N GLN A 122 -6.01 -0.64 13.87
CA GLN A 122 -5.79 0.62 14.58
C GLN A 122 -4.74 0.51 15.69
N SER A 123 -4.67 -0.64 16.38
CA SER A 123 -3.61 -0.90 17.37
C SER A 123 -2.23 -1.05 16.74
N ASP A 124 -2.13 -1.71 15.58
CA ASP A 124 -0.85 -1.86 14.88
C ASP A 124 -0.36 -0.50 14.35
N LEU A 125 -1.27 0.30 13.80
CA LEU A 125 -0.97 1.67 13.37
C LEU A 125 -0.51 2.54 14.54
N LYS A 126 -1.12 2.39 15.72
CA LYS A 126 -0.68 3.09 16.92
C LYS A 126 0.75 2.71 17.31
N VAL A 127 1.07 1.42 17.32
CA VAL A 127 2.44 0.95 17.60
C VAL A 127 3.43 1.50 16.56
N LEU A 128 3.07 1.49 15.28
CA LEU A 128 3.90 2.07 14.22
C LEU A 128 4.08 3.58 14.42
N MET A 129 3.04 4.31 14.80
CA MET A 129 3.08 5.75 15.07
C MET A 129 3.97 6.09 16.28
N ASP A 130 3.92 5.30 17.35
CA ASP A 130 4.70 5.54 18.58
C ASP A 130 6.21 5.43 18.33
N GLN A 131 6.64 4.80 17.23
CA GLN A 131 8.04 4.69 16.79
C GLN A 131 8.49 5.82 15.86
N ARG A 132 7.62 6.79 15.58
CA ARG A 132 7.80 7.78 14.51
C ARG A 132 7.81 9.20 15.03
N THR A 133 8.39 10.09 14.23
CA THR A 133 8.37 11.53 14.51
C THR A 133 6.94 12.08 14.51
N PRO A 134 6.67 13.22 15.20
CA PRO A 134 5.34 13.84 15.18
C PRO A 134 4.82 14.13 13.77
N ASP A 135 5.70 14.51 12.83
CA ASP A 135 5.32 14.79 11.44
C ASP A 135 4.90 13.50 10.71
N GLU A 136 5.67 12.42 10.86
CA GLU A 136 5.31 11.11 10.31
C GLU A 136 4.00 10.57 10.90
N GLN A 137 3.71 10.83 12.18
CA GLN A 137 2.42 10.48 12.78
C GLN A 137 1.24 11.20 12.11
N ILE A 138 1.44 12.45 11.67
CA ILE A 138 0.44 13.19 10.89
C ILE A 138 0.28 12.52 9.52
N HIS A 139 1.37 12.16 8.85
CA HIS A 139 1.31 11.47 7.55
C HIS A 139 0.52 10.15 7.63
N LEU A 140 0.78 9.32 8.64
CA LEU A 140 0.05 8.06 8.84
C LEU A 140 -1.46 8.26 9.03
N ARG A 141 -1.88 9.35 9.69
CA ARG A 141 -3.31 9.69 9.83
C ARG A 141 -3.93 10.13 8.52
N LEU A 142 -3.19 10.87 7.69
CA LEU A 142 -3.66 11.33 6.37
C LEU A 142 -3.89 10.18 5.40
N PHE A 143 -3.12 9.09 5.51
CA PHE A 143 -3.23 7.96 4.60
C PHE A 143 -4.59 7.26 4.64
N ASN A 144 -5.24 7.20 5.81
CA ASN A 144 -6.60 6.67 5.91
C ASN A 144 -7.61 7.55 5.16
N THR A 145 -7.48 8.87 5.28
CA THR A 145 -8.34 9.82 4.55
C THR A 145 -8.10 9.72 3.04
N TRP A 146 -6.84 9.63 2.62
CA TRP A 146 -6.50 9.48 1.21
C TRP A 146 -7.06 8.18 0.63
N ALA A 147 -6.95 7.06 1.36
CA ALA A 147 -7.47 5.76 0.91
C ALA A 147 -8.98 5.82 0.63
N ASN A 148 -9.75 6.39 1.55
CA ASN A 148 -11.19 6.56 1.39
C ASN A 148 -11.55 7.46 0.20
N LEU A 149 -10.80 8.56 -0.01
CA LEU A 149 -11.05 9.46 -1.15
C LEU A 149 -10.78 8.77 -2.49
N VAL A 150 -9.76 7.91 -2.55
CA VAL A 150 -9.46 7.14 -3.77
C VAL A 150 -10.55 6.11 -4.04
N GLU A 151 -11.00 5.40 -3.01
CA GLU A 151 -12.13 4.46 -3.11
C GLU A 151 -13.38 5.15 -3.64
N GLU A 152 -13.81 6.25 -3.02
CA GLU A 152 -14.96 7.05 -3.49
C GLU A 152 -14.81 7.52 -4.95
N GLN A 153 -13.60 7.88 -5.35
CA GLN A 153 -13.34 8.33 -6.72
C GLN A 153 -13.45 7.18 -7.73
N ILE A 154 -12.93 6.00 -7.39
CA ILE A 154 -13.02 4.82 -8.26
C ILE A 154 -14.47 4.35 -8.40
N GLU A 155 -15.24 4.39 -7.31
CA GLU A 155 -16.67 4.05 -7.36
C GLU A 155 -17.44 5.00 -8.28
N LYS A 156 -17.22 6.32 -8.17
CA LYS A 156 -17.84 7.32 -9.06
C LYS A 156 -17.46 7.16 -10.52
N GLU A 157 -16.24 6.71 -10.82
CA GLU A 157 -15.78 6.47 -12.19
C GLU A 157 -16.35 5.18 -12.80
N ALA A 158 -16.93 4.29 -11.99
CA ALA A 158 -17.54 3.04 -12.41
C ALA A 158 -19.06 3.13 -12.67
N GLU A 159 -19.70 4.20 -12.20
CA GLU A 159 -21.12 4.56 -12.44
C GLU A 159 -21.33 5.22 -13.82
#